data_AF-A0AAW7AGC7-F1
#
_entry.id   AF-A0AAW7AGC7-F1
#
_cell.length_a   1.000
_cell.length_b   1.000
_cell.length_c   1.000
_cell.angle_alpha   90.00
_cell.angle_beta   90.00
_cell.angle_gamma   90.00
#
_symmetry.space_group_name_H-M   'P 1'
#
loop_
_entity.id
_entity.type
_entity.pdbx_description
1 polymer ?
#
loop_
_entity_poly.entity_id
_entity_poly.type
_entity_poly.pdbx_seq_one_letter_code
_entity_poly.pdbx_strand_id
1 'polypeptide(L)'
;MIYNEYNQPIGDIINDFELPGFPEAKSLKGQYSRLEKLSTQHIDDLFNHFSVEEDAPNWTYLPDEQTQDFNQFKVYINNKIKSKDPYFFSIIDNETDEAVGILSLLRINQKNASIEVGHIHYSNVLKQSRIATEVQYLLANYVFETLGYRRYEWKCDALNQPSIKAAKRLGFRYEGIFRNHTIYKNRNRDTCWLSMIESEWYEYKIKFEKWLNPYNFDEFGKQLNRLSMD
;
A
#
# COMPACT_ATOMS: atom_id res chain seq x y z
N MET A 1 31.46 -3.02 11.02
CA MET A 1 31.72 -2.07 9.93
C MET A 1 32.82 -2.67 9.07
N ILE A 2 32.52 -2.94 7.80
CA ILE A 2 33.45 -3.57 6.86
C ILE A 2 34.25 -2.44 6.17
N TYR A 3 35.52 -2.67 5.82
CA TYR A 3 36.37 -1.70 5.12
C TYR A 3 36.89 -2.30 3.80
N ASN A 4 37.04 -1.47 2.76
CA ASN A 4 37.63 -1.86 1.47
C ASN A 4 39.17 -1.76 1.46
N GLU A 5 39.81 -2.08 0.33
CA GLU A 5 41.27 -2.00 0.16
C GLU A 5 41.87 -0.59 0.32
N TYR A 6 41.02 0.45 0.32
CA TYR A 6 41.42 1.85 0.54
C TYR A 6 41.15 2.33 1.99
N ASN A 7 40.81 1.42 2.91
CA ASN A 7 40.46 1.73 4.30
C ASN A 7 39.23 2.66 4.43
N GLN A 8 38.25 2.51 3.53
CA GLN A 8 36.97 3.22 3.58
C GLN A 8 35.85 2.30 4.06
N PRO A 9 34.90 2.78 4.90
CA PRO A 9 33.80 1.96 5.36
C PRO A 9 32.84 1.62 4.21
N ILE A 10 32.43 0.37 4.12
CA ILE A 10 31.48 -0.16 3.15
C ILE A 10 30.35 -0.93 3.85
N GLY A 11 29.25 -1.12 3.13
CA GLY A 11 28.09 -1.89 3.60
C GLY A 11 28.36 -3.39 3.69
N ASP A 12 27.43 -4.11 4.32
CA ASP A 12 27.51 -5.56 4.45
C ASP A 12 27.43 -6.26 3.09
N ILE A 13 28.14 -7.38 2.96
CA ILE A 13 28.08 -8.24 1.77
C ILE A 13 26.68 -8.88 1.71
N ILE A 14 26.06 -8.82 0.52
CA ILE A 14 24.82 -9.56 0.24
C ILE A 14 25.23 -10.87 -0.42
N ASN A 15 25.24 -11.95 0.36
CA ASN A 15 25.43 -13.30 -0.18
C ASN A 15 24.14 -13.80 -0.83
N ASP A 16 24.26 -14.60 -1.88
CA ASP A 16 23.14 -15.34 -2.49
C ASP A 16 21.95 -14.45 -2.91
N PHE A 17 22.23 -13.24 -3.43
CA PHE A 17 21.18 -12.35 -3.93
C PHE A 17 20.48 -12.95 -5.15
N GLU A 18 19.22 -13.32 -4.97
CA GLU A 18 18.32 -13.72 -6.06
C GLU A 18 17.47 -12.54 -6.52
N LEU A 19 17.25 -12.43 -7.83
CA LEU A 19 16.36 -11.41 -8.38
C LEU A 19 14.93 -11.72 -7.95
N PRO A 20 14.23 -10.78 -7.28
CA PRO A 20 12.87 -11.02 -6.84
C PRO A 20 11.92 -11.13 -8.03
N GLY A 21 10.79 -11.80 -7.83
CA GLY A 21 9.73 -11.92 -8.84
C GLY A 21 9.13 -10.57 -9.24
N PHE A 22 8.48 -10.52 -10.40
CA PHE A 22 7.60 -9.41 -10.75
C PHE A 22 6.19 -9.68 -10.20
N PRO A 23 5.44 -8.68 -9.72
CA PRO A 23 4.06 -8.89 -9.27
C PRO A 23 3.19 -9.54 -10.35
N GLU A 24 2.61 -10.69 -10.03
CA GLU A 24 1.77 -11.46 -10.95
C GLU A 24 0.51 -12.05 -10.32
N ALA A 25 0.40 -11.99 -8.99
CA ALA A 25 -0.71 -12.54 -8.24
C ALA A 25 -2.06 -12.03 -8.76
N LYS A 26 -2.94 -12.97 -9.11
CA LYS A 26 -4.32 -12.65 -9.51
C LYS A 26 -5.23 -12.42 -8.31
N SER A 27 -4.90 -13.04 -7.18
CA SER A 27 -5.58 -12.81 -5.91
C SER A 27 -4.65 -13.07 -4.74
N LEU A 28 -4.78 -12.27 -3.68
CA LEU A 28 -4.20 -12.50 -2.36
C LEU A 28 -5.36 -12.57 -1.36
N LYS A 29 -5.54 -13.71 -0.70
CA LYS A 29 -6.69 -13.96 0.17
C LYS A 29 -6.33 -13.72 1.63
N GLY A 30 -7.09 -12.85 2.29
CA GLY A 30 -7.10 -12.69 3.74
C GLY A 30 -8.35 -13.28 4.36
N GLN A 31 -8.52 -13.02 5.65
CA GLN A 31 -9.67 -13.41 6.43
C GLN A 31 -10.84 -12.43 6.25
N TYR A 32 -10.58 -11.12 6.21
CA TYR A 32 -11.59 -10.07 6.14
C TYR A 32 -11.76 -9.48 4.74
N SER A 33 -10.73 -9.64 3.92
CA SER A 33 -10.66 -9.08 2.60
C SER A 33 -9.85 -9.96 1.68
N ARG A 34 -9.93 -9.66 0.39
CA ARG A 34 -9.01 -10.18 -0.60
C ARG A 34 -8.58 -9.07 -1.54
N LEU A 35 -7.35 -9.17 -2.01
CA LEU A 35 -6.89 -8.36 -3.12
C LEU A 35 -7.12 -9.15 -4.39
N GLU A 36 -7.74 -8.55 -5.38
CA GLU A 36 -7.89 -9.12 -6.73
C GLU A 36 -7.13 -8.25 -7.72
N LYS A 37 -6.55 -8.85 -8.77
CA LYS A 37 -5.99 -8.07 -9.87
C LYS A 37 -7.10 -7.18 -10.44
N LEU A 38 -6.89 -5.86 -10.42
CA LEU A 38 -7.87 -4.88 -10.88
C LEU A 38 -8.34 -5.24 -12.30
N SER A 39 -9.65 -5.33 -12.49
CA SER A 39 -10.28 -5.69 -13.75
C SER A 39 -11.60 -4.92 -13.95
N THR A 40 -12.24 -5.14 -15.10
CA THR A 40 -13.48 -4.44 -15.44
C THR A 40 -14.65 -4.80 -14.54
N GLN A 41 -14.60 -5.95 -13.86
CA GLN A 41 -15.66 -6.40 -12.94
C GLN A 41 -15.76 -5.53 -11.69
N HIS A 42 -14.70 -4.79 -11.35
CA HIS A 42 -14.65 -3.93 -10.15
C HIS A 42 -15.17 -2.51 -10.40
N ILE A 43 -15.48 -2.15 -11.65
CA ILE A 43 -15.74 -0.74 -12.02
C ILE A 43 -17.00 -0.20 -11.35
N ASP A 44 -18.07 -0.99 -11.32
CA ASP A 44 -19.38 -0.53 -10.83
C ASP A 44 -19.32 -0.28 -9.31
N ASP A 45 -18.80 -1.23 -8.54
CA ASP A 45 -18.60 -1.08 -7.09
C ASP A 45 -17.67 0.09 -6.75
N LEU A 46 -16.52 0.17 -7.43
CA LEU A 46 -15.56 1.27 -7.20
C LEU A 46 -16.18 2.63 -7.55
N PHE A 47 -17.04 2.69 -8.57
CA PHE A 47 -17.76 3.93 -8.89
C PHE A 47 -18.75 4.29 -7.79
N ASN A 48 -19.52 3.32 -7.30
CA ASN A 48 -20.49 3.52 -6.21
C ASN A 48 -19.82 4.05 -4.93
N HIS A 49 -18.57 3.66 -4.67
CA HIS A 49 -17.81 4.15 -3.52
C HIS A 49 -17.04 5.45 -3.76
N PHE A 50 -16.45 5.64 -4.95
CA PHE A 50 -15.53 6.77 -5.19
C PHE A 50 -16.20 8.00 -5.78
N SER A 51 -17.43 7.91 -6.29
CA SER A 51 -18.12 9.04 -6.93
C SER A 51 -19.01 9.85 -5.98
N VAL A 52 -19.27 9.34 -4.77
CA VAL A 52 -20.12 10.04 -3.78
C VAL A 52 -19.41 11.26 -3.19
N GLU A 53 -20.19 12.30 -2.86
CA GLU A 53 -19.64 13.58 -2.38
C GLU A 53 -18.87 13.42 -1.06
N GLU A 54 -19.32 12.52 -0.20
CA GLU A 54 -18.66 12.22 1.07
C GLU A 54 -17.27 11.62 0.89
N ASP A 55 -16.99 11.00 -0.26
CA ASP A 55 -15.70 10.39 -0.59
C ASP A 55 -14.73 11.37 -1.27
N ALA A 56 -15.23 12.52 -1.76
CA ALA A 56 -14.44 13.55 -2.44
C ALA A 56 -13.14 13.95 -1.70
N PRO A 57 -13.11 14.07 -0.36
CA PRO A 57 -11.87 14.40 0.36
C PRO A 57 -10.72 13.37 0.16
N ASN A 58 -11.02 12.11 -0.17
CA ASN A 58 -10.01 11.06 -0.39
C ASN A 58 -9.14 11.32 -1.64
N TRP A 59 -9.62 12.14 -2.56
CA TRP A 59 -8.93 12.52 -3.79
C TRP A 59 -7.91 13.64 -3.59
N THR A 60 -7.90 14.31 -2.43
CA THR A 60 -7.11 15.53 -2.17
C THR A 60 -5.64 15.38 -2.54
N TYR A 61 -5.02 14.25 -2.18
CA TYR A 61 -3.59 13.96 -2.39
C TYR A 61 -3.32 12.96 -3.51
N LEU A 62 -4.36 12.51 -4.21
CA LEU A 62 -4.21 11.68 -5.40
C LEU A 62 -3.86 12.56 -6.62
N PRO A 63 -3.22 11.99 -7.67
CA PRO A 63 -2.89 12.75 -8.87
C PRO A 63 -4.15 13.23 -9.62
N ASP A 64 -5.18 12.40 -9.58
CA ASP A 64 -6.42 12.55 -10.35
C ASP A 64 -7.50 13.27 -9.52
N GLU A 65 -8.46 13.89 -10.20
CA GLU A 65 -9.66 14.47 -9.59
C GLU A 65 -10.80 13.46 -9.54
N GLN A 66 -11.70 13.63 -8.58
CA GLN A 66 -12.94 12.86 -8.54
C GLN A 66 -13.77 13.16 -9.79
N THR A 67 -14.50 12.16 -10.26
CA THR A 67 -15.53 12.33 -11.28
C THR A 67 -16.81 11.62 -10.87
N GLN A 68 -17.93 12.30 -11.08
CA GLN A 68 -19.28 11.73 -10.93
C GLN A 68 -19.81 11.17 -12.27
N ASP A 69 -19.03 11.29 -13.35
CA ASP A 69 -19.36 10.72 -14.65
C ASP A 69 -18.83 9.29 -14.75
N PHE A 70 -19.75 8.34 -14.87
CA PHE A 70 -19.43 6.92 -14.97
C PHE A 70 -18.52 6.58 -16.16
N ASN A 71 -18.70 7.21 -17.32
CA ASN A 71 -17.86 6.94 -18.49
C ASN A 71 -16.44 7.44 -18.28
N GLN A 72 -16.28 8.63 -17.67
CA GLN A 72 -14.96 9.15 -17.30
C GLN A 72 -14.29 8.24 -16.26
N PHE A 73 -15.04 7.79 -15.25
CA PHE A 73 -14.54 6.85 -14.25
C PHE A 73 -14.13 5.51 -14.85
N LYS A 74 -14.94 4.98 -15.78
CA LYS A 74 -14.63 3.76 -16.51
C LYS A 74 -13.33 3.89 -17.31
N VAL A 75 -13.09 5.03 -17.97
CA VAL A 75 -11.81 5.30 -18.66
C VAL A 75 -10.66 5.35 -17.64
N TYR A 76 -10.87 6.02 -16.52
CA TYR A 76 -9.90 6.11 -15.42
C TYR A 76 -9.45 4.73 -14.91
N ILE A 77 -10.39 3.82 -14.59
CA ILE A 77 -10.07 2.47 -14.14
C ILE A 77 -9.45 1.62 -15.25
N ASN A 78 -9.94 1.71 -16.49
CA ASN A 78 -9.38 0.97 -17.63
C ASN A 78 -7.91 1.31 -17.90
N ASN A 79 -7.49 2.55 -17.67
CA ASN A 79 -6.08 2.93 -17.78
C ASN A 79 -5.21 2.23 -16.71
N LYS A 80 -5.73 2.08 -15.48
CA LYS A 80 -5.05 1.34 -14.40
C LYS A 80 -4.98 -0.16 -14.67
N ILE A 81 -6.03 -0.76 -15.23
CA ILE A 81 -6.05 -2.19 -15.61
C ILE A 81 -4.93 -2.54 -16.59
N LYS A 82 -4.66 -1.66 -17.57
CA LYS A 82 -3.64 -1.87 -18.60
C LYS A 82 -2.20 -1.72 -18.08
N SER A 83 -2.03 -1.15 -16.90
CA SER A 83 -0.72 -0.87 -16.32
C SER A 83 -0.02 -2.14 -15.81
N LYS A 84 1.27 -2.25 -16.12
CA LYS A 84 2.17 -3.29 -15.57
C LYS A 84 2.95 -2.78 -14.36
N ASP A 85 3.34 -1.50 -14.39
CA ASP A 85 3.90 -0.74 -13.27
C ASP A 85 3.31 0.68 -13.38
N PRO A 86 2.40 1.08 -12.47
CA PRO A 86 1.95 0.35 -11.29
C PRO A 86 1.15 -0.94 -11.59
N TYR A 87 1.34 -1.98 -10.77
CA TYR A 87 0.54 -3.20 -10.77
C TYR A 87 -0.64 -3.05 -9.79
N PHE A 88 -1.82 -2.72 -10.33
CA PHE A 88 -3.01 -2.45 -9.52
C PHE A 88 -3.74 -3.69 -9.01
N PHE A 89 -4.25 -3.58 -7.79
CA PHE A 89 -5.22 -4.48 -7.15
C PHE A 89 -6.50 -3.71 -6.80
N SER A 90 -7.63 -4.42 -6.83
CA SER A 90 -8.86 -4.03 -6.17
C SER A 90 -8.92 -4.68 -4.78
N ILE A 91 -9.48 -3.98 -3.81
CA ILE A 91 -9.70 -4.43 -2.44
C ILE A 91 -11.15 -4.87 -2.35
N ILE A 92 -11.38 -6.16 -2.12
CA ILE A 92 -12.72 -6.70 -1.98
C ILE A 92 -13.00 -6.98 -0.51
N ASP A 93 -14.13 -6.47 -0.02
CA ASP A 93 -14.66 -6.84 1.28
C ASP A 93 -15.24 -8.25 1.19
N ASN A 94 -14.80 -9.18 2.05
CA ASN A 94 -15.30 -10.55 2.00
C ASN A 94 -16.75 -10.68 2.53
N GLU A 95 -17.24 -9.72 3.29
CA GLU A 95 -18.62 -9.74 3.82
C GLU A 95 -19.63 -9.30 2.76
N THR A 96 -19.35 -8.24 2.02
CA THR A 96 -20.26 -7.69 0.99
C THR A 96 -19.98 -8.21 -0.42
N ASP A 97 -18.79 -8.76 -0.65
CA ASP A 97 -18.25 -9.13 -1.96
C ASP A 97 -18.05 -7.94 -2.93
N GLU A 98 -18.03 -6.71 -2.42
CA GLU A 98 -17.88 -5.48 -3.22
C GLU A 98 -16.44 -4.98 -3.26
N ALA A 99 -16.04 -4.40 -4.40
CA ALA A 99 -14.79 -3.67 -4.50
C ALA A 99 -14.86 -2.30 -3.81
N VAL A 100 -14.24 -2.21 -2.64
CA VAL A 100 -14.31 -1.04 -1.73
C VAL A 100 -13.06 -0.14 -1.80
N GLY A 101 -12.07 -0.47 -2.63
CA GLY A 101 -10.88 0.36 -2.80
C GLY A 101 -9.90 -0.17 -3.82
N ILE A 102 -8.85 0.61 -4.11
CA ILE A 102 -7.74 0.18 -4.96
C ILE A 102 -6.40 0.54 -4.34
N LEU A 103 -5.36 -0.17 -4.77
CA LEU A 103 -3.96 0.16 -4.49
C LEU A 103 -3.07 -0.46 -5.56
N SER A 104 -1.77 -0.18 -5.52
CA SER A 104 -0.82 -0.77 -6.44
C SER A 104 0.54 -1.04 -5.83
N LEU A 105 1.26 -1.98 -6.42
CA LEU A 105 2.71 -2.09 -6.30
C LEU A 105 3.34 -1.35 -7.48
N LEU A 106 4.28 -0.44 -7.24
CA LEU A 106 4.85 0.43 -8.27
C LEU A 106 6.34 0.71 -8.08
N ARG A 107 6.95 1.34 -9.09
CA ARG A 107 8.39 1.66 -9.13
C ARG A 107 9.23 0.41 -8.82
N ILE A 108 8.88 -0.65 -9.53
CA ILE A 108 9.38 -2.00 -9.30
C ILE A 108 10.84 -2.06 -9.74
N ASN A 109 11.74 -2.29 -8.79
CA ASN A 109 13.17 -2.38 -9.04
C ASN A 109 13.70 -3.74 -8.57
N GLN A 110 13.60 -4.74 -9.45
CA GLN A 110 14.11 -6.09 -9.19
C GLN A 110 15.62 -6.08 -8.95
N LYS A 111 16.37 -5.26 -9.68
CA LYS A 111 17.84 -5.20 -9.56
C LYS A 111 18.29 -4.86 -8.13
N ASN A 112 17.56 -4.00 -7.43
CA ASN A 112 17.88 -3.62 -6.05
C ASN A 112 16.89 -4.20 -5.03
N ALA A 113 15.99 -5.09 -5.45
CA ALA A 113 14.93 -5.66 -4.63
C ALA A 113 14.14 -4.62 -3.81
N SER A 114 13.75 -3.50 -4.45
CA SER A 114 12.89 -2.48 -3.85
C SER A 114 11.58 -2.29 -4.63
N ILE A 115 10.48 -2.11 -3.92
CA ILE A 115 9.15 -1.88 -4.50
C ILE A 115 8.34 -0.92 -3.63
N GLU A 116 7.47 -0.13 -4.24
CA GLU A 116 6.60 0.81 -3.53
C GLU A 116 5.17 0.28 -3.45
N VAL A 117 4.46 0.58 -2.37
CA VAL A 117 2.99 0.60 -2.36
C VAL A 117 2.48 2.02 -2.49
N GLY A 118 1.57 2.22 -3.43
CA GLY A 118 1.07 3.54 -3.76
C GLY A 118 -0.21 3.47 -4.58
N HIS A 119 -0.68 4.64 -5.01
CA HIS A 119 -2.05 4.82 -5.51
C HIS A 119 -3.11 4.19 -4.59
N ILE A 120 -2.86 4.25 -3.27
CA ILE A 120 -3.78 3.75 -2.27
C ILE A 120 -4.98 4.69 -2.25
N HIS A 121 -6.11 4.18 -2.73
CA HIS A 121 -7.39 4.88 -2.71
C HIS A 121 -8.38 4.02 -1.95
N TYR A 122 -8.54 4.37 -0.68
CA TYR A 122 -9.51 3.77 0.22
C TYR A 122 -10.78 4.60 0.19
N SER A 123 -11.91 3.97 -0.10
CA SER A 123 -13.20 4.59 0.13
C SER A 123 -13.41 4.83 1.63
N ASN A 124 -14.45 5.59 1.96
CA ASN A 124 -14.81 5.86 3.35
C ASN A 124 -15.01 4.61 4.21
N VAL A 125 -15.51 3.50 3.66
CA VAL A 125 -15.75 2.26 4.44
C VAL A 125 -14.44 1.58 4.89
N LEU A 126 -13.33 1.89 4.22
CA LEU A 126 -12.00 1.37 4.58
C LEU A 126 -11.28 2.22 5.63
N LYS A 127 -11.76 3.42 5.94
CA LYS A 127 -11.07 4.31 6.89
C LYS A 127 -11.09 3.71 8.29
N GLN A 128 -9.90 3.49 8.84
CA GLN A 128 -9.71 2.94 10.19
C GLN A 128 -10.35 1.54 10.37
N SER A 129 -10.54 0.80 9.27
CA SER A 129 -11.12 -0.54 9.31
C SER A 129 -10.05 -1.61 9.49
N ARG A 130 -10.53 -2.80 9.89
CA ARG A 130 -9.72 -4.02 9.94
C ARG A 130 -9.20 -4.41 8.56
N ILE A 131 -10.06 -4.32 7.54
CA ILE A 131 -9.74 -4.60 6.14
C ILE A 131 -8.54 -3.77 5.68
N ALA A 132 -8.53 -2.46 5.93
CA ALA A 132 -7.42 -1.60 5.52
C ALA A 132 -6.06 -2.03 6.10
N THR A 133 -6.05 -2.60 7.31
CA THR A 133 -4.81 -3.13 7.91
C THR A 133 -4.45 -4.50 7.33
N GLU A 134 -5.43 -5.39 7.12
CA GLU A 134 -5.20 -6.71 6.52
C GLU A 134 -4.67 -6.61 5.10
N VAL A 135 -5.19 -5.69 4.30
CA VAL A 135 -4.73 -5.42 2.94
C VAL A 135 -3.23 -5.11 2.89
N GLN A 136 -2.74 -4.31 3.85
CA GLN A 136 -1.32 -3.96 3.93
C GLN A 136 -0.48 -5.14 4.41
N TYR A 137 -1.00 -5.95 5.34
CA TYR A 137 -0.38 -7.21 5.74
C TYR A 137 -0.23 -8.18 4.55
N LEU A 138 -1.29 -8.37 3.75
CA LEU A 138 -1.28 -9.26 2.59
C LEU A 138 -0.24 -8.81 1.54
N LEU A 139 -0.16 -7.51 1.26
CA LEU A 139 0.86 -6.99 0.34
C LEU A 139 2.26 -7.13 0.89
N ALA A 140 2.51 -6.76 2.15
CA ALA A 140 3.84 -6.88 2.74
C ALA A 140 4.29 -8.35 2.75
N ASN A 141 3.41 -9.28 3.14
CA ASN A 141 3.69 -10.71 3.05
C ASN A 141 4.02 -11.14 1.61
N TYR A 142 3.22 -10.70 0.62
CA TYR A 142 3.48 -11.01 -0.78
C TYR A 142 4.83 -10.43 -1.26
N VAL A 143 5.14 -9.19 -0.91
CA VAL A 143 6.37 -8.48 -1.30
C VAL A 143 7.61 -9.13 -0.70
N PHE A 144 7.62 -9.41 0.59
CA PHE A 144 8.78 -9.96 1.29
C PHE A 144 8.90 -11.47 1.09
N GLU A 145 7.86 -12.24 1.36
CA GLU A 145 7.96 -13.71 1.46
C GLU A 145 7.68 -14.43 0.14
N THR A 146 6.86 -13.85 -0.75
CA THR A 146 6.57 -14.49 -2.05
C THR A 146 7.47 -13.96 -3.16
N LEU A 147 7.63 -12.64 -3.23
CA LEU A 147 8.41 -12.02 -4.29
C LEU A 147 9.91 -11.91 -3.96
N GLY A 148 10.30 -11.89 -2.68
CA GLY A 148 11.71 -11.80 -2.25
C GLY A 148 12.29 -10.38 -2.27
N TYR A 149 11.45 -9.34 -2.17
CA TYR A 149 11.95 -7.96 -2.08
C TYR A 149 12.55 -7.71 -0.69
N ARG A 150 13.55 -6.82 -0.63
CA ARG A 150 14.24 -6.47 0.60
C ARG A 150 13.82 -5.13 1.18
N ARG A 151 13.13 -4.32 0.37
CA ARG A 151 12.69 -2.97 0.73
C ARG A 151 11.30 -2.69 0.16
N TYR A 152 10.40 -2.28 1.05
CA TYR A 152 9.03 -1.90 0.73
C TYR A 152 8.81 -0.42 1.07
N GLU A 153 8.47 0.39 0.07
CA GLU A 153 8.40 1.84 0.19
C GLU A 153 6.97 2.34 0.33
N TRP A 154 6.77 3.39 1.13
CA TRP A 154 5.55 4.17 1.20
C TRP A 154 5.90 5.65 0.99
N LYS A 155 5.18 6.32 0.09
CA LYS A 155 5.35 7.75 -0.16
C LYS A 155 4.04 8.48 -0.16
N CYS A 156 4.08 9.68 0.41
CA CYS A 156 2.93 10.56 0.43
C CYS A 156 3.36 12.02 0.35
N ASP A 157 2.40 12.89 0.08
CA ASP A 157 2.59 14.33 0.27
C ASP A 157 2.91 14.59 1.74
N ALA A 158 3.90 15.45 2.03
CA ALA A 158 4.30 15.80 3.39
C ALA A 158 3.18 16.46 4.22
N LEU A 159 2.17 17.03 3.55
CA LEU A 159 0.96 17.57 4.17
C LEU A 159 -0.10 16.49 4.44
N ASN A 160 0.01 15.29 3.86
CA ASN A 160 -0.93 14.18 4.08
C ASN A 160 -0.63 13.45 5.41
N GLN A 161 -0.92 14.13 6.51
CA GLN A 161 -0.75 13.60 7.87
C GLN A 161 -1.48 12.27 8.12
N PRO A 162 -2.71 12.04 7.60
CA PRO A 162 -3.35 10.73 7.70
C PRO A 162 -2.52 9.60 7.08
N SER A 163 -1.95 9.80 5.89
CA SER A 163 -1.10 8.81 5.22
C SER A 163 0.20 8.55 5.98
N ILE A 164 0.86 9.62 6.49
CA ILE A 164 2.07 9.48 7.32
C ILE A 164 1.79 8.68 8.59
N LYS A 165 0.67 8.96 9.27
CA LYS A 165 0.26 8.24 10.48
C LYS A 165 -0.07 6.77 10.17
N ALA A 166 -0.73 6.50 9.06
CA ALA A 166 -1.03 5.13 8.63
C ALA A 166 0.25 4.34 8.36
N ALA A 167 1.17 4.88 7.56
CA ALA A 167 2.46 4.25 7.27
C ALA A 167 3.24 3.93 8.55
N LYS A 168 3.37 4.89 9.47
CA LYS A 168 4.04 4.67 10.76
C LYS A 168 3.36 3.60 11.62
N ARG A 169 2.03 3.63 11.73
CA ARG A 169 1.26 2.60 12.45
C ARG A 169 1.49 1.19 11.88
N LEU A 170 1.68 1.10 10.56
CA LEU A 170 1.94 -0.15 9.84
C LEU A 170 3.41 -0.60 9.90
N GLY A 171 4.28 0.14 10.60
CA GLY A 171 5.69 -0.22 10.80
C GLY A 171 6.67 0.39 9.80
N PHE A 172 6.20 1.24 8.88
CA PHE A 172 7.12 1.96 8.00
C PHE A 172 7.88 3.04 8.79
N ARG A 173 9.20 3.06 8.65
CA ARG A 173 10.11 4.03 9.25
C ARG A 173 10.32 5.22 8.32
N TYR A 174 10.28 6.42 8.89
CA TYR A 174 10.51 7.67 8.15
C TYR A 174 11.98 7.84 7.79
N GLU A 175 12.26 8.24 6.56
CA GLU A 175 13.63 8.37 6.03
C GLU A 175 13.97 9.79 5.54
N GLY A 176 12.98 10.61 5.22
CA GLY A 176 13.23 11.98 4.79
C GLY A 176 12.10 12.63 4.00
N ILE A 177 12.31 13.90 3.65
CA ILE A 177 11.44 14.66 2.76
C ILE A 177 12.24 15.16 1.56
N PHE A 178 11.75 14.84 0.37
CA PHE A 178 12.23 15.45 -0.87
C PHE A 178 11.42 16.72 -1.11
N ARG A 179 12.07 17.88 -0.98
CA ARG A 179 11.46 19.19 -1.20
C ARG A 179 11.26 19.45 -2.69
N ASN A 180 10.14 20.06 -3.06
CA ASN A 180 9.76 20.35 -4.44
C ASN A 180 9.88 19.13 -5.36
N HIS A 181 9.52 17.95 -4.86
CA HIS A 181 9.75 16.69 -5.56
C HIS A 181 8.89 16.58 -6.83
N THR A 182 7.62 17.00 -6.75
CA THR A 182 6.69 16.95 -7.88
C THR A 182 5.68 18.10 -7.84
N ILE A 183 5.00 18.34 -8.96
CA ILE A 183 3.83 19.22 -9.04
C ILE A 183 2.59 18.37 -9.31
N TYR A 184 1.50 18.57 -8.57
CA TYR A 184 0.20 17.92 -8.80
C TYR A 184 -0.91 18.94 -8.61
N LYS A 185 -1.97 18.87 -9.42
CA LYS A 185 -3.13 19.79 -9.31
C LYS A 185 -2.71 21.28 -9.21
N ASN A 186 -1.66 21.65 -9.95
CA ASN A 186 -1.01 22.97 -9.93
C ASN A 186 -0.46 23.42 -8.55
N ARG A 187 -0.05 22.46 -7.70
CA ARG A 187 0.52 22.68 -6.36
C ARG A 187 1.88 22.02 -6.22
N ASN A 188 2.73 22.59 -5.38
CA ASN A 188 3.96 21.94 -4.95
C ASN A 188 3.67 20.70 -4.11
N ARG A 189 4.44 19.63 -4.29
CA ARG A 189 4.49 18.48 -3.39
C ARG A 189 5.91 18.24 -2.89
N ASP A 190 6.06 18.41 -1.59
CA ASP A 190 7.15 17.80 -0.84
C ASP A 190 6.77 16.34 -0.57
N THR A 191 7.66 15.40 -0.85
CA THR A 191 7.36 13.96 -0.68
C THR A 191 8.01 13.43 0.56
N CYS A 192 7.19 12.94 1.50
CA CYS A 192 7.60 12.19 2.67
C CYS A 192 7.88 10.74 2.26
N TRP A 193 9.09 10.26 2.57
CA TRP A 193 9.55 8.90 2.28
C TRP A 193 9.57 8.07 3.56
N LEU A 194 8.94 6.91 3.50
CA LEU A 194 9.02 5.88 4.54
C LEU A 194 9.32 4.52 3.90
N SER A 195 9.91 3.62 4.67
CA SER A 195 10.18 2.26 4.22
C SER A 195 9.99 1.23 5.32
N MET A 196 9.78 -0.02 4.93
CA MET A 196 9.95 -1.21 5.75
C MET A 196 11.00 -2.09 5.07
N ILE A 197 11.93 -2.64 5.82
CA ILE A 197 12.91 -3.60 5.30
C ILE A 197 12.57 -5.03 5.71
N GLU A 198 13.13 -6.00 4.99
CA GLU A 198 12.86 -7.42 5.19
C GLU A 198 13.03 -7.89 6.64
N SER A 199 14.12 -7.50 7.31
CA SER A 199 14.36 -7.92 8.69
C SER A 199 13.30 -7.39 9.66
N GLU A 200 12.75 -6.20 9.40
CA GLU A 200 11.66 -5.62 10.19
C GLU A 200 10.34 -6.33 9.94
N TRP A 201 10.07 -6.74 8.69
CA TRP A 201 8.85 -7.48 8.34
C TRP A 201 8.70 -8.76 9.16
N TYR A 202 9.76 -9.56 9.28
CA TYR A 202 9.70 -10.82 10.04
C TYR A 202 9.38 -10.61 11.52
N GLU A 203 9.78 -9.47 12.11
CA GLU A 203 9.39 -9.09 13.47
C GLU A 203 7.94 -8.58 13.54
N TYR A 204 7.53 -7.76 12.57
CA TYR A 204 6.22 -7.09 12.56
C TYR A 204 5.07 -8.01 12.13
N LYS A 205 5.34 -9.04 11.33
CA LYS A 205 4.33 -10.03 10.87
C LYS A 205 3.52 -10.59 12.04
N ILE A 206 4.20 -11.01 13.10
CA ILE A 206 3.55 -11.58 14.31
C ILE A 206 2.66 -10.54 15.00
N LYS A 207 3.05 -9.25 14.96
CA LYS A 207 2.24 -8.15 15.51
C LYS A 207 0.98 -7.92 14.68
N PHE A 208 1.07 -8.00 13.35
CA PHE A 208 -0.09 -7.98 12.46
C PHE A 208 -1.02 -9.16 12.72
N GLU A 209 -0.51 -10.39 12.75
CA GLU A 209 -1.32 -11.60 12.97
C GLU A 209 -2.06 -11.57 14.31
N LYS A 210 -1.38 -11.12 15.38
CA LYS A 210 -2.02 -10.91 16.69
C LYS A 210 -3.12 -9.86 16.63
N TRP A 211 -2.87 -8.74 15.95
CA TRP A 211 -3.86 -7.67 15.84
C TRP A 211 -5.06 -8.08 14.98
N LEU A 212 -4.81 -8.80 13.88
CA LEU A 212 -5.80 -9.35 12.95
C LEU A 212 -6.48 -10.62 13.49
N ASN A 213 -6.20 -11.05 14.71
CA ASN A 213 -6.89 -12.19 15.30
C ASN A 213 -8.35 -11.82 15.65
N PRO A 214 -9.36 -12.65 15.33
CA PRO A 214 -10.77 -12.40 15.71
C PRO A 214 -10.96 -12.04 17.17
N TYR A 215 -10.20 -12.66 18.08
CA TYR A 215 -10.28 -12.41 19.52
C TYR A 215 -9.74 -11.04 19.94
N ASN A 216 -9.14 -10.27 19.03
CA ASN A 216 -8.74 -8.89 19.29
C ASN A 216 -9.85 -7.87 19.01
N PHE A 217 -11.08 -8.30 18.69
CA PHE A 217 -12.21 -7.43 18.41
C PHE A 217 -13.42 -7.84 19.26
N ASP A 218 -14.16 -6.85 19.76
CA ASP A 218 -15.43 -7.08 20.46
C ASP A 218 -16.58 -7.34 19.49
N GLU A 219 -17.77 -7.60 20.04
CA GLU A 219 -19.00 -7.89 19.27
C GLU A 219 -19.44 -6.73 18.35
N PHE A 220 -18.94 -5.52 18.57
CA PHE A 220 -19.20 -4.33 17.75
C PHE A 220 -18.07 -4.06 16.74
N GLY A 221 -17.11 -4.97 16.60
CA GLY A 221 -15.97 -4.83 15.69
C GLY A 221 -14.92 -3.82 16.16
N LYS A 222 -14.94 -3.41 17.44
CA LYS A 222 -13.94 -2.50 18.00
C LYS A 222 -12.74 -3.29 18.52
N GLN A 223 -11.54 -2.84 18.13
CA GLN A 223 -10.29 -3.46 18.59
C GLN A 223 -10.13 -3.38 20.12
N LEU A 224 -9.72 -4.49 20.74
CA LEU A 224 -9.36 -4.58 22.16
C LEU A 224 -7.94 -4.06 22.39
N ASN A 225 -6.99 -4.48 21.56
CA ASN A 225 -5.62 -3.99 21.56
C ASN A 225 -5.31 -3.29 20.23
N ARG A 226 -4.50 -2.23 20.32
CA ARG A 226 -4.04 -1.49 19.14
C ARG A 226 -2.88 -2.21 18.47
N LEU A 227 -2.77 -2.05 17.15
CA LEU A 227 -1.56 -2.40 16.43
C LEU A 227 -0.45 -1.44 16.89
N SER A 228 0.64 -2.00 17.40
CA SER A 228 1.82 -1.27 17.84
C SER A 228 3.05 -1.97 17.30
N MET A 229 3.99 -1.20 16.73
CA MET A 229 5.27 -1.72 16.24
C MET A 229 6.42 -1.47 17.22
N ASP A 230 6.16 -0.70 18.27
CA ASP A 230 7.05 -0.56 19.44
C ASP A 230 7.09 -1.83 20.30
#